data_AF-A0A2H0YKX0-F1
#
_entry.id   AF-A0A2H0YKX0-F1
#
_cell.length_a   1.000
_cell.length_b   1.000
_cell.length_c   1.000
_cell.angle_alpha   90.00
_cell.angle_beta   90.00
_cell.angle_gamma   90.00
#
_symmetry.space_group_name_H-M   'P 1'
#
loop_
_entity.id
_entity.type
_entity.pdbx_description
1 polymer ?
#
loop_
_entity_poly.entity_id
_entity_poly.type
_entity_poly.pdbx_seq_one_letter_code
_entity_poly.pdbx_strand_id
1 'polypeptide(L)'
;MKSDEILKWLHQARNMIVKQQDLELHGIATARVRAWEDVSRLEFQISPFITTEQIAKDLVRLHVVKAPEPIVDHAILNVERKWIVNDLPNHELLDVIAHGYKFFQNLLSDVHKQMGFDIESCKEQYNPKHENSFIPCMSVTRDDRSANIKLNNQELFPKVEFDDFTEESKTPQFQDKVKRYSEIIPALPRSVDNLFEFVKIINERAKQMLVLDGGHATIFILCYPSGSYNSLGMRTETLGGQSASGFCW
;
A
#
# COMPACT_ATOMS: atom_id res chain seq x y z
N MET A 1 5.14 -6.97 27.35
CA MET A 1 6.57 -7.21 27.07
C MET A 1 6.99 -8.66 27.30
N LYS A 2 6.88 -9.24 28.51
CA LYS A 2 7.35 -10.63 28.78
C LYS A 2 6.54 -11.76 28.11
N SER A 3 5.38 -11.47 27.54
CA SER A 3 4.55 -12.45 26.81
C SER A 3 4.62 -12.29 25.29
N ASP A 4 5.29 -11.25 24.80
CA ASP A 4 5.37 -10.93 23.38
C ASP A 4 6.73 -11.42 22.85
N GLU A 5 6.69 -12.45 22.01
CA GLU A 5 7.90 -13.09 21.46
C GLU A 5 8.71 -12.13 20.58
N ILE A 6 8.06 -11.22 19.85
CA ILE A 6 8.74 -10.23 19.01
C ILE A 6 9.48 -9.22 19.89
N LEU A 7 8.86 -8.73 20.97
CA LEU A 7 9.51 -7.79 21.89
C LEU A 7 10.65 -8.43 22.68
N LYS A 8 10.53 -9.71 23.05
CA LYS A 8 11.63 -10.47 23.65
C LYS A 8 12.80 -10.59 22.69
N TRP A 9 12.50 -10.95 21.44
CA TRP A 9 13.50 -11.08 20.39
C TRP A 9 14.21 -9.75 20.16
N LEU A 10 13.47 -8.64 19.99
CA LEU A 10 14.05 -7.30 19.84
C LEU A 10 15.01 -6.92 20.97
N HIS A 11 14.65 -7.25 22.22
CA HIS A 11 15.52 -7.02 23.37
C HIS A 11 16.82 -7.84 23.29
N GLN A 12 16.73 -9.11 22.89
CA GLN A 12 17.88 -10.00 22.71
C GLN A 12 18.75 -9.55 21.54
N ALA A 13 18.15 -9.26 20.39
CA ALA A 13 18.82 -8.76 19.18
C ALA A 13 19.61 -7.48 19.46
N ARG A 14 19.02 -6.51 20.18
CA ARG A 14 19.73 -5.29 20.60
C ARG A 14 20.95 -5.61 21.46
N ASN A 15 20.84 -6.56 22.38
CA ASN A 15 21.98 -6.95 23.21
C ASN A 15 23.07 -7.68 22.42
N MET A 16 22.68 -8.48 21.43
CA MET A 16 23.61 -9.18 20.53
C MET A 16 24.39 -8.20 19.65
N ILE A 17 23.68 -7.29 18.97
CA ILE A 17 24.27 -6.24 18.12
C ILE A 17 25.27 -5.39 18.91
N VAL A 18 24.93 -5.00 20.14
CA VAL A 18 25.79 -4.16 20.97
C VAL A 18 27.03 -4.91 21.47
N LYS A 19 26.96 -6.23 21.67
CA LYS A 19 28.00 -6.98 22.42
C LYS A 19 28.86 -7.89 21.57
N GLN A 20 28.36 -8.42 20.45
CA GLN A 20 28.98 -9.57 19.79
C GLN A 20 29.27 -9.28 18.32
N GLN A 21 28.26 -8.96 17.51
CA GLN A 21 28.42 -8.61 16.09
C GLN A 21 27.07 -8.18 15.48
N ASP A 22 27.07 -7.66 14.26
CA ASP A 22 25.87 -7.39 13.46
C ASP A 22 25.00 -8.65 13.23
N LEU A 23 23.73 -8.44 12.86
CA LEU A 23 22.82 -9.52 12.48
C LEU A 23 23.25 -10.15 11.14
N GLU A 24 23.23 -11.49 11.06
CA GLU A 24 23.32 -12.19 9.78
C GLU A 24 22.03 -12.00 8.99
N LEU A 25 22.05 -11.05 8.05
CA LEU A 25 20.90 -10.70 7.25
C LEU A 25 20.84 -11.57 5.98
N HIS A 26 19.78 -12.37 5.87
CA HIS A 26 19.51 -13.14 4.66
C HIS A 26 18.35 -12.47 3.89
N GLY A 27 18.60 -12.12 2.64
CA GLY A 27 17.53 -11.73 1.74
C GLY A 27 16.85 -12.99 1.20
N ILE A 28 15.53 -13.09 1.34
CA ILE A 28 14.74 -14.14 0.68
C ILE A 28 13.85 -13.47 -0.36
N ALA A 29 13.89 -13.99 -1.57
CA ALA A 29 12.97 -13.59 -2.64
C ALA A 29 11.96 -14.71 -2.90
N THR A 30 10.69 -14.34 -2.97
CA THR A 30 9.62 -15.22 -3.44
C THR A 30 9.12 -14.70 -4.78
N ALA A 31 9.30 -15.48 -5.84
CA ALA A 31 8.75 -15.22 -7.17
C ALA A 31 7.47 -16.04 -7.38
N ARG A 32 6.41 -15.39 -7.86
CA ARG A 32 5.12 -16.02 -8.16
C ARG A 32 4.67 -15.62 -9.55
N VAL A 33 4.32 -16.61 -10.38
CA VAL A 33 3.62 -16.35 -11.64
C VAL A 33 2.13 -16.32 -11.34
N ARG A 34 1.49 -15.18 -11.57
CA ARG A 34 0.08 -14.92 -11.26
C ARG A 34 -0.72 -14.77 -12.54
N ALA A 35 -1.83 -15.47 -12.62
CA ALA A 35 -2.91 -15.20 -13.55
C ALA A 35 -4.19 -14.99 -12.73
N TRP A 36 -5.26 -15.75 -13.02
CA TRP A 36 -6.43 -15.83 -12.13
C TRP A 36 -6.11 -16.56 -10.80
N GLU A 37 -5.07 -17.40 -10.78
CA GLU A 37 -4.48 -18.02 -9.60
C GLU A 37 -2.93 -17.95 -9.65
N ASP A 38 -2.28 -18.32 -8.55
CA ASP A 38 -0.82 -18.51 -8.51
C ASP A 38 -0.45 -19.81 -9.26
N VAL A 39 0.16 -19.68 -10.43
CA VAL A 39 0.49 -20.79 -11.34
C VAL A 39 1.80 -21.47 -10.94
N SER A 40 2.75 -20.69 -10.42
CA SER A 40 4.01 -21.22 -9.91
C SER A 40 4.55 -20.33 -8.81
N ARG A 41 5.34 -20.94 -7.91
CA ARG A 41 6.02 -20.26 -6.81
C ARG A 41 7.44 -20.79 -6.71
N LEU A 42 8.40 -19.87 -6.63
CA LEU A 42 9.81 -20.14 -6.40
C LEU A 42 10.27 -19.29 -5.22
N GLU A 43 11.08 -19.87 -4.33
CA GLU A 43 11.67 -19.17 -3.19
C GLU A 43 13.17 -19.44 -3.16
N PHE A 44 13.97 -18.39 -3.02
CA PHE A 44 15.43 -18.49 -3.09
C PHE A 44 16.10 -17.40 -2.27
N GLN A 45 17.33 -17.68 -1.86
CA GLN A 45 18.18 -16.70 -1.19
C GLN A 45 18.75 -15.71 -2.19
N ILE A 46 18.87 -14.46 -1.75
CA ILE A 46 19.40 -13.35 -2.54
C ILE A 46 20.36 -12.52 -1.71
N SER A 47 21.25 -11.83 -2.40
CA SER A 47 22.04 -10.78 -1.78
C SER A 47 21.16 -9.59 -1.41
N PRO A 48 21.35 -8.97 -0.23
CA PRO A 48 20.58 -7.79 0.19
C PRO A 48 20.78 -6.57 -0.71
N PHE A 49 21.87 -6.55 -1.49
CA PHE A 49 22.25 -5.43 -2.36
C PHE A 49 21.55 -5.44 -3.72
N ILE A 50 20.81 -6.50 -4.07
CA ILE A 50 20.09 -6.58 -5.34
C ILE A 50 18.65 -6.07 -5.14
N THR A 51 18.20 -5.17 -6.02
CA THR A 51 16.84 -4.61 -5.97
C THR A 51 15.80 -5.64 -6.42
N THR A 52 14.56 -5.53 -5.93
CA THR A 52 13.47 -6.43 -6.31
C THR A 52 13.18 -6.40 -7.81
N GLU A 53 13.25 -5.22 -8.44
CA GLU A 53 13.10 -5.08 -9.88
C GLU A 53 14.19 -5.79 -10.68
N GLN A 54 15.44 -5.71 -10.22
CA GLN A 54 16.55 -6.39 -10.87
C GLN A 54 16.37 -7.91 -10.80
N ILE A 55 15.95 -8.43 -9.64
CA ILE A 55 15.62 -9.86 -9.49
C ILE A 55 14.52 -10.26 -10.46
N ALA A 56 13.43 -9.49 -10.55
CA ALA A 56 12.33 -9.79 -11.45
C ALA A 56 12.78 -9.81 -12.92
N LYS A 57 13.56 -8.81 -13.35
CA LYS A 57 14.11 -8.75 -14.72
C LYS A 57 15.03 -9.93 -15.02
N ASP A 58 15.89 -10.30 -14.08
CA ASP A 58 16.83 -11.41 -14.25
C ASP A 58 16.10 -12.76 -14.34
N LEU A 59 15.08 -12.98 -13.52
CA LEU A 59 14.27 -14.21 -13.55
C LEU A 59 13.58 -14.43 -14.91
N VAL A 60 13.04 -13.36 -15.50
CA VAL A 60 12.43 -13.41 -16.83
C VAL A 60 13.49 -13.60 -17.91
N ARG A 61 14.57 -12.80 -17.90
CA ARG A 61 15.67 -12.88 -18.89
C ARG A 61 16.31 -14.27 -18.92
N LEU A 62 16.52 -14.88 -17.76
CA LEU A 62 17.13 -16.20 -17.62
C LEU A 62 16.13 -17.35 -17.82
N HIS A 63 14.86 -17.05 -18.14
CA HIS A 63 13.80 -18.04 -18.37
C HIS A 63 13.60 -19.01 -17.19
N VAL A 64 13.85 -18.55 -15.95
CA VAL A 64 13.72 -19.33 -14.72
C VAL A 64 12.27 -19.61 -14.39
N VAL A 65 11.38 -18.67 -14.72
CA VAL A 65 9.94 -18.75 -14.55
C VAL A 65 9.27 -18.73 -15.92
N LYS A 66 8.26 -19.60 -16.10
CA LYS A 66 7.48 -19.71 -17.32
C LYS A 66 6.01 -19.83 -16.96
N ALA A 67 5.15 -19.25 -17.81
CA ALA A 67 3.72 -19.49 -17.79
C ALA A 67 3.35 -20.38 -18.98
N PRO A 68 2.34 -21.26 -18.86
CA PRO A 68 1.72 -21.93 -20.00
C PRO A 68 1.24 -20.93 -21.06
N GLU A 69 1.36 -21.28 -22.34
CA GLU A 69 0.97 -20.42 -23.48
C GLU A 69 -0.45 -19.84 -23.37
N PRO A 70 -1.49 -20.56 -22.90
CA PRO A 70 -2.85 -19.99 -22.84
C PRO A 70 -2.99 -18.80 -21.88
N ILE A 71 -2.05 -18.61 -20.96
CA ILE A 71 -2.16 -17.59 -19.90
C ILE A 71 -1.01 -16.58 -19.91
N VAL A 72 0.03 -16.80 -20.72
CA VAL A 72 1.24 -15.95 -20.73
C VAL A 72 0.92 -14.48 -21.03
N ASP A 73 -0.08 -14.23 -21.88
CA ASP A 73 -0.51 -12.89 -22.28
C ASP A 73 -1.15 -12.08 -21.14
N HIS A 74 -1.60 -12.77 -20.09
CA HIS A 74 -2.25 -12.16 -18.93
C HIS A 74 -1.50 -12.44 -17.63
N ALA A 75 -0.38 -13.17 -17.70
CA ALA A 75 0.37 -13.58 -16.54
C ALA A 75 1.36 -12.49 -16.08
N ILE A 76 1.44 -12.31 -14.77
CA ILE A 76 2.31 -11.36 -14.09
C ILE A 76 3.29 -12.14 -13.23
N LEU A 77 4.58 -11.87 -13.40
CA LEU A 77 5.58 -12.26 -12.42
C LEU A 77 5.57 -11.24 -11.27
N ASN A 78 5.10 -11.66 -10.10
CA ASN A 78 5.25 -10.93 -8.86
C ASN A 78 6.49 -11.46 -8.12
N VAL A 79 7.48 -10.61 -7.89
CA VAL A 79 8.64 -10.91 -7.04
C VAL A 79 8.52 -10.09 -5.78
N GLU A 80 8.53 -10.77 -4.63
CA GLU A 80 8.52 -10.14 -3.31
C GLU A 80 9.85 -10.42 -2.62
N ARG A 81 10.50 -9.37 -2.11
CA ARG A 81 11.75 -9.48 -1.35
C ARG A 81 11.47 -9.29 0.14
N LYS A 82 12.01 -10.15 0.99
CA LYS A 82 11.97 -10.01 2.46
C LYS A 82 13.36 -10.07 3.05
N TRP A 83 13.59 -9.27 4.09
CA TRP A 83 14.77 -9.39 4.93
C TRP A 83 14.40 -10.22 6.15
N ILE A 84 15.04 -11.38 6.27
CA ILE A 84 14.74 -12.38 7.29
C ILE A 84 16.02 -12.68 8.05
N VAL A 85 15.86 -12.89 9.35
CA VAL A 85 16.94 -13.27 10.27
C VAL A 85 16.73 -14.72 10.71
N ASN A 86 17.82 -15.45 10.91
CA ASN A 86 17.79 -16.90 11.14
C ASN A 86 16.98 -17.31 12.37
N ASP A 87 17.03 -16.48 13.40
CA ASP A 87 16.36 -16.66 14.68
C ASP A 87 14.90 -16.15 14.70
N LEU A 88 14.44 -15.54 13.61
CA LEU A 88 13.05 -15.12 13.42
C LEU A 88 12.57 -15.31 11.95
N PRO A 89 12.55 -16.56 11.45
CA PRO A 89 12.43 -16.85 10.00
C PRO A 89 11.06 -16.51 9.39
N ASN A 90 10.03 -16.40 10.22
CA ASN A 90 8.66 -16.17 9.76
C ASN A 90 8.30 -14.67 9.67
N HIS A 91 9.21 -13.79 10.05
CA HIS A 91 8.95 -12.36 10.10
C HIS A 91 9.92 -11.60 9.20
N GLU A 92 9.39 -10.58 8.53
CA GLU A 92 10.21 -9.59 7.85
C GLU A 92 10.74 -8.61 8.92
N LEU A 93 12.02 -8.23 8.80
CA LEU A 93 12.73 -7.50 9.85
C LEU A 93 12.16 -6.08 10.11
N LEU A 94 11.74 -5.35 9.07
CA LEU A 94 11.12 -4.04 9.24
C LEU A 94 9.75 -4.15 9.90
N ASP A 95 8.94 -5.16 9.55
CA ASP A 95 7.66 -5.45 10.21
C ASP A 95 7.88 -5.66 11.74
N VAL A 96 8.97 -6.35 12.10
CA VAL A 96 9.38 -6.59 13.50
C VAL A 96 9.80 -5.32 14.22
N ILE A 97 10.62 -4.48 13.58
CA ILE A 97 11.04 -3.20 14.15
C ILE A 97 9.84 -2.27 14.32
N ALA A 98 8.94 -2.22 13.33
CA ALA A 98 7.73 -1.43 13.36
C ALA A 98 6.82 -1.84 14.53
N HIS A 99 6.68 -3.15 14.81
CA HIS A 99 5.98 -3.67 15.98
C HIS A 99 6.58 -3.17 17.29
N GLY A 100 7.91 -3.25 17.42
CA GLY A 100 8.64 -2.74 18.58
C GLY A 100 8.41 -1.25 18.80
N TYR A 101 8.52 -0.46 17.74
CA TYR A 101 8.31 0.99 17.80
C TYR A 101 6.88 1.36 18.22
N LYS A 102 5.88 0.71 17.62
CA LYS A 102 4.47 0.89 17.99
C LYS A 102 4.22 0.58 19.46
N PHE A 103 4.83 -0.49 19.98
CA PHE A 103 4.74 -0.81 21.41
C PHE A 103 5.31 0.33 22.28
N PHE A 104 6.46 0.90 21.93
CA PHE A 104 7.04 2.03 22.66
C PHE A 104 6.18 3.29 22.58
N GLN A 105 5.60 3.61 21.42
CA GLN A 105 4.67 4.74 21.28
C GLN A 105 3.47 4.60 22.21
N ASN A 106 2.86 3.41 22.25
CA ASN A 106 1.73 3.14 23.12
C ASN A 106 2.11 3.28 24.59
N LEU A 107 3.28 2.75 24.99
CA LEU A 107 3.79 2.89 26.35
C LEU A 107 3.99 4.36 26.75
N LEU A 108 4.57 5.17 25.84
CA LEU A 108 4.74 6.60 26.08
C LEU A 108 3.39 7.32 26.17
N SER A 109 2.43 7.00 25.32
CA SER A 109 1.06 7.53 25.39
C SER A 109 0.41 7.23 26.74
N ASP A 110 0.54 6.01 27.24
CA ASP A 110 -0.02 5.61 28.54
C ASP A 110 0.63 6.37 29.71
N VAL A 111 1.94 6.62 29.66
CA VAL A 111 2.64 7.42 30.67
C VAL A 111 2.15 8.86 30.68
N HIS A 112 1.99 9.49 29.51
CA HIS A 112 1.46 10.86 29.43
C HIS A 112 0.06 10.94 30.05
N LYS A 113 -0.82 10.00 29.69
CA LYS A 113 -2.17 9.90 30.26
C LYS A 113 -2.17 9.77 31.78
N GLN A 114 -1.31 8.92 32.34
CA GLN A 114 -1.21 8.73 33.79
C GLN A 114 -0.70 9.97 34.52
N MET A 115 0.16 10.77 33.87
CA MET A 115 0.69 12.01 34.41
C MET A 115 -0.26 13.20 34.20
N GLY A 116 -1.42 12.99 33.59
CA GLY A 116 -2.40 14.04 33.30
C GLY A 116 -1.98 14.99 32.18
N PHE A 117 -1.00 14.60 31.35
CA PHE A 117 -0.57 15.36 30.19
C PHE A 117 -1.20 14.79 28.93
N ASP A 118 -1.64 15.68 28.06
CA ASP A 118 -1.98 15.31 26.69
C ASP A 118 -0.69 15.16 25.87
N ILE A 119 -0.54 14.05 25.15
CA ILE A 119 0.61 13.82 24.30
C ILE A 119 0.70 14.87 23.16
N GLU A 120 -0.44 15.46 22.77
CA GLU A 120 -0.50 16.57 21.81
C GLU A 120 0.22 17.83 22.32
N SER A 121 0.36 17.98 23.64
CA SER A 121 1.10 19.09 24.24
C SER A 121 2.63 18.97 24.03
N CYS A 122 3.13 17.77 23.70
CA CYS A 122 4.53 17.50 23.37
C CYS A 122 4.82 17.81 21.89
N LYS A 123 4.68 19.10 21.51
CA LYS A 123 4.74 19.59 20.12
C LYS A 123 6.03 19.29 19.35
N GLU A 124 7.13 18.98 20.03
CA GLU A 124 8.42 18.66 19.37
C GLU A 124 8.57 17.17 19.01
N GLN A 125 7.74 16.28 19.57
CA GLN A 125 7.92 14.83 19.44
C GLN A 125 6.65 14.09 18.99
N TYR A 126 5.50 14.77 19.02
CA TYR A 126 4.22 14.20 18.63
C TYR A 126 3.84 14.62 17.21
N ASN A 127 3.72 13.64 16.32
CA ASN A 127 3.03 13.83 15.04
C ASN A 127 1.70 13.06 15.09
N PRO A 128 0.55 13.75 15.10
CA PRO A 128 -0.77 13.11 15.15
C PRO A 128 -1.02 12.15 13.98
N LYS A 129 -0.30 12.31 12.85
CA LYS A 129 -0.36 11.35 11.72
C LYS A 129 0.20 9.96 12.07
N HIS A 130 0.88 9.82 13.21
CA HIS A 130 1.47 8.57 13.71
C HIS A 130 0.73 7.98 14.91
N GLU A 131 -0.41 8.57 15.31
CA GLU A 131 -1.21 8.02 16.40
C GLU A 131 -1.83 6.68 15.95
N ASN A 132 -1.48 5.59 16.65
CA ASN A 132 -1.89 4.20 16.34
C ASN A 132 -1.46 3.62 14.99
N SER A 133 -0.73 4.38 14.16
CA SER A 133 -0.19 3.95 12.88
C SER A 133 1.31 3.70 12.96
N PHE A 134 1.83 2.87 12.06
CA PHE A 134 3.28 2.70 11.92
C PHE A 134 3.90 3.97 11.36
N ILE A 135 5.14 4.32 11.75
CA ILE A 135 5.85 5.42 11.09
C ILE A 135 5.98 5.07 9.60
N PRO A 136 5.66 5.98 8.66
CA PRO A 136 5.72 5.71 7.23
C PRO A 136 7.05 5.10 6.76
N CYS A 137 8.18 5.56 7.30
CA CYS A 137 9.50 5.02 6.94
C CYS A 137 9.78 3.60 7.46
N MET A 138 8.99 3.11 8.43
CA MET A 138 9.03 1.73 8.94
C MET A 138 7.85 0.89 8.44
N SER A 139 6.85 1.51 7.82
CA SER A 139 5.71 0.86 7.19
C SER A 139 6.04 0.52 5.74
N VAL A 140 7.04 -0.34 5.54
CA VAL A 140 7.33 -0.87 4.20
C VAL A 140 6.24 -1.88 3.86
N THR A 141 5.33 -1.48 2.99
CA THR A 141 4.25 -2.36 2.57
C THR A 141 4.79 -3.52 1.75
N ARG A 142 3.97 -4.55 1.58
CA ARG A 142 4.28 -5.64 0.65
C ARG A 142 4.57 -5.11 -0.76
N ASP A 143 3.88 -4.05 -1.17
CA ASP A 143 4.02 -3.47 -2.50
C ASP A 143 5.36 -2.74 -2.66
N ASP A 144 5.84 -2.07 -1.61
CA ASP A 144 7.16 -1.41 -1.60
C ASP A 144 8.32 -2.38 -1.78
N ARG A 145 8.15 -3.61 -1.30
CA ARG A 145 9.14 -4.70 -1.41
C ARG A 145 8.86 -5.66 -2.57
N SER A 146 7.87 -5.36 -3.40
CA SER A 146 7.49 -6.19 -4.55
C SER A 146 7.78 -5.50 -5.88
N ALA A 147 8.06 -6.31 -6.90
CA ALA A 147 8.10 -5.89 -8.30
C ALA A 147 7.16 -6.78 -9.11
N ASN A 148 6.43 -6.16 -10.04
CA ASN A 148 5.49 -6.85 -10.91
C ASN A 148 5.96 -6.68 -12.36
N ILE A 149 6.16 -7.76 -13.09
CA ILE A 149 6.54 -7.75 -14.51
C ILE A 149 5.52 -8.54 -15.32
N LYS A 150 5.08 -7.99 -16.45
CA LYS A 150 4.28 -8.72 -17.44
C LYS A 150 5.14 -9.79 -18.11
N LEU A 151 4.67 -11.05 -18.16
CA LEU A 151 5.48 -12.11 -18.76
C LEU A 151 5.55 -12.04 -20.29
N ASN A 152 4.55 -11.49 -20.96
CA ASN A 152 4.50 -11.43 -22.43
C ASN A 152 5.46 -10.40 -23.04
N ASN A 153 5.64 -9.23 -22.41
CA ASN A 153 6.46 -8.14 -22.94
C ASN A 153 7.59 -7.71 -21.99
N GLN A 154 7.69 -8.34 -20.81
CA GLN A 154 8.74 -8.11 -19.81
C GLN A 154 8.77 -6.67 -19.27
N GLU A 155 7.70 -5.91 -19.47
CA GLU A 155 7.55 -4.57 -18.92
C GLU A 155 7.22 -4.64 -17.43
N LEU A 156 7.85 -3.75 -16.66
CA LEU A 156 7.42 -3.50 -15.28
C LEU A 156 6.00 -2.93 -15.31
N PHE A 157 5.13 -3.47 -14.46
CA PHE A 157 3.87 -2.79 -14.19
C PHE A 157 4.16 -1.43 -13.57
N PRO A 158 3.55 -0.35 -14.08
CA PRO A 158 3.65 0.93 -13.43
C PRO A 158 3.11 0.80 -12.00
N LYS A 159 3.78 1.45 -11.05
CA LYS A 159 3.18 1.66 -9.73
C LYS A 159 1.92 2.50 -9.95
N VAL A 160 0.79 1.97 -9.54
CA VAL A 160 -0.46 2.71 -9.57
C VAL A 160 -0.51 3.52 -8.28
N GLU A 161 -0.44 4.83 -8.42
CA GLU A 161 -0.66 5.73 -7.29
C GLU A 161 -2.15 6.07 -7.20
N PHE A 162 -2.66 6.02 -5.98
CA PHE A 162 -4.01 6.44 -5.66
C PHE A 162 -3.93 7.75 -4.90
N ASP A 163 -4.58 8.78 -5.44
CA ASP A 163 -4.72 10.04 -4.72
C ASP A 163 -5.95 9.95 -3.81
N ASP A 164 -5.76 10.34 -2.56
CA ASP A 164 -6.85 10.62 -1.64
C ASP A 164 -7.42 12.00 -1.98
N PHE A 165 -8.67 12.04 -2.48
CA PHE A 165 -9.33 13.27 -2.91
C PHE A 165 -9.67 14.22 -1.75
N THR A 166 -9.39 13.87 -0.50
CA THR A 166 -9.70 14.70 0.66
C THR A 166 -8.97 16.07 0.67
N GLU A 167 -7.75 16.19 0.15
CA GLU A 167 -7.03 17.48 0.12
C GLU A 167 -7.42 18.38 -1.07
N GLU A 168 -7.73 17.82 -2.25
CA GLU A 168 -8.18 18.58 -3.42
C GLU A 168 -9.52 19.31 -3.17
N SER A 169 -10.28 18.83 -2.18
CA SER A 169 -11.59 19.38 -1.81
C SER A 169 -11.59 20.82 -1.31
N LYS A 170 -10.41 21.37 -1.01
CA LYS A 170 -10.23 22.73 -0.48
C LYS A 170 -9.87 23.76 -1.55
N THR A 171 -9.70 23.35 -2.81
CA THR A 171 -9.28 24.28 -3.88
C THR A 171 -10.46 25.10 -4.42
N PRO A 172 -10.26 26.36 -4.86
CA PRO A 172 -11.33 27.16 -5.47
C PRO A 172 -11.92 26.50 -6.74
N GLN A 173 -11.08 25.84 -7.55
CA GLN A 173 -11.54 25.11 -8.75
C GLN A 173 -12.46 23.93 -8.40
N PHE A 174 -12.27 23.31 -7.24
CA PHE A 174 -13.15 22.26 -6.73
C PHE A 174 -14.52 22.85 -6.39
N GLN A 175 -14.60 24.00 -5.71
CA GLN A 175 -15.90 24.60 -5.35
C GLN A 175 -16.75 25.01 -6.56
N ASP A 176 -16.12 25.54 -7.62
CA ASP A 176 -16.83 25.90 -8.85
C ASP A 176 -17.39 24.66 -9.57
N LYS A 177 -16.66 23.55 -9.50
CA LYS A 177 -17.13 22.26 -10.02
C LYS A 177 -18.24 21.66 -9.17
N VAL A 178 -18.24 21.77 -7.83
CA VAL A 178 -19.39 21.36 -6.99
C VAL A 178 -20.67 21.99 -7.53
N LYS A 179 -20.64 23.31 -7.75
CA LYS A 179 -21.79 24.09 -8.20
C LYS A 179 -22.29 23.64 -9.57
N ARG A 180 -21.38 23.27 -10.48
CA ARG A 180 -21.71 22.78 -11.82
C ARG A 180 -22.50 21.46 -11.78
N TYR A 181 -22.24 20.60 -10.80
CA TYR A 181 -22.87 19.29 -10.71
C TYR A 181 -23.96 19.18 -9.65
N SER A 182 -24.06 20.13 -8.71
CA SER A 182 -24.94 20.05 -7.53
C SER A 182 -26.43 19.97 -7.85
N GLU A 183 -26.84 20.38 -9.05
CA GLU A 183 -28.25 20.35 -9.47
C GLU A 183 -28.63 19.08 -10.24
N ILE A 184 -27.63 18.37 -10.77
CA ILE A 184 -27.84 17.28 -11.73
C ILE A 184 -27.46 15.95 -11.08
N ILE A 185 -26.48 15.95 -10.17
CA ILE A 185 -25.90 14.74 -9.61
C ILE A 185 -26.50 14.40 -8.24
N PRO A 186 -27.08 13.19 -8.04
CA PRO A 186 -27.65 12.79 -6.77
C PRO A 186 -26.60 12.79 -5.65
N ALA A 187 -26.98 13.31 -4.48
CA ALA A 187 -26.10 13.33 -3.32
C ALA A 187 -25.66 11.91 -2.93
N LEU A 188 -24.38 11.76 -2.58
CA LEU A 188 -23.89 10.50 -2.05
C LEU A 188 -24.43 10.29 -0.63
N PRO A 189 -24.85 9.05 -0.29
CA PRO A 189 -25.25 8.74 1.08
C PRO A 189 -24.04 8.84 2.01
N ARG A 190 -24.29 9.08 3.30
CA ARG A 190 -23.24 9.13 4.33
C ARG A 190 -22.74 7.74 4.73
N SER A 191 -23.55 6.71 4.53
CA SER A 191 -23.22 5.31 4.76
C SER A 191 -23.75 4.43 3.63
N VAL A 192 -23.09 3.30 3.42
CA VAL A 192 -23.47 2.25 2.48
C VAL A 192 -24.18 1.15 3.26
N ASP A 193 -25.50 1.29 3.37
CA ASP A 193 -26.34 0.26 4.01
C ASP A 193 -26.67 -0.88 3.03
N ASN A 194 -26.72 -0.56 1.73
CA ASN A 194 -26.94 -1.52 0.64
C ASN A 194 -25.97 -1.23 -0.51
N LEU A 195 -25.05 -2.16 -0.75
CA LEU A 195 -24.02 -2.02 -1.78
C LEU A 195 -24.60 -1.88 -3.18
N PHE A 196 -25.68 -2.58 -3.51
CA PHE A 196 -26.27 -2.53 -4.86
C PHE A 196 -26.93 -1.18 -5.15
N GLU A 197 -27.66 -0.62 -4.18
CA GLU A 197 -28.24 0.72 -4.33
C GLU A 197 -27.14 1.79 -4.40
N PHE A 198 -26.10 1.65 -3.59
CA PHE A 198 -24.95 2.55 -3.65
C PHE A 198 -24.28 2.51 -5.02
N VAL A 199 -24.00 1.33 -5.58
CA VAL A 199 -23.43 1.17 -6.93
C VAL A 199 -24.32 1.79 -8.01
N LYS A 200 -25.66 1.68 -7.89
CA LYS A 200 -26.57 2.37 -8.82
C LYS A 200 -26.39 3.89 -8.76
N ILE A 201 -26.33 4.45 -7.55
CA ILE A 201 -26.10 5.90 -7.37
C ILE A 201 -24.79 6.29 -8.06
N ILE A 202 -23.69 5.60 -7.78
CA ILE A 202 -22.37 5.88 -8.39
C ILE A 202 -22.43 5.81 -9.92
N ASN A 203 -23.06 4.78 -10.48
CA ASN A 203 -23.19 4.62 -11.93
C ASN A 203 -24.00 5.75 -12.56
N GLU A 204 -25.09 6.21 -11.93
CA GLU A 204 -25.86 7.35 -12.43
C GLU A 204 -25.04 8.64 -12.40
N ARG A 205 -24.24 8.87 -11.35
CA ARG A 205 -23.30 10.01 -11.31
C ARG A 205 -22.30 9.95 -12.45
N ALA A 206 -21.68 8.79 -12.69
CA ALA A 206 -20.71 8.59 -13.76
C ALA A 206 -21.30 8.86 -15.15
N LYS A 207 -22.55 8.40 -15.40
CA LYS A 207 -23.27 8.69 -16.65
C LYS A 207 -23.50 10.19 -16.85
N GLN A 208 -23.90 10.89 -15.81
CA GLN A 208 -24.15 12.34 -15.91
C GLN A 208 -22.87 13.12 -16.17
N MET A 209 -21.76 12.74 -15.55
CA MET A 209 -20.44 13.31 -15.86
C MET A 209 -20.03 13.02 -17.31
N LEU A 210 -20.25 11.79 -17.78
CA LEU A 210 -19.97 11.41 -19.17
C LEU A 210 -20.78 12.25 -20.17
N VAL A 211 -22.04 12.56 -19.87
CA VAL A 211 -22.90 13.41 -20.71
C VAL A 211 -22.41 14.87 -20.71
N LEU A 212 -22.01 15.40 -19.54
CA LEU A 212 -21.63 16.80 -19.40
C LEU A 212 -20.21 17.12 -19.87
N ASP A 213 -19.27 16.19 -19.70
CA ASP A 213 -17.83 16.40 -19.92
C ASP A 213 -17.21 15.46 -20.95
N GLY A 214 -17.98 14.53 -21.50
CA GLY A 214 -17.48 13.54 -22.46
C GLY A 214 -16.57 12.48 -21.84
N GLY A 215 -16.36 12.50 -20.51
CA GLY A 215 -15.55 11.53 -19.78
C GLY A 215 -15.59 11.74 -18.26
N HIS A 216 -15.06 10.77 -17.52
CA HIS A 216 -14.78 10.87 -16.08
C HIS A 216 -13.50 10.05 -15.75
N ALA A 217 -12.83 10.35 -14.63
CA ALA A 217 -11.68 9.57 -14.19
C ALA A 217 -12.13 8.17 -13.72
N THR A 218 -11.19 7.21 -13.72
CA THR A 218 -11.44 5.91 -13.09
C THR A 218 -11.39 6.08 -11.58
N ILE A 219 -12.52 5.83 -10.92
CA ILE A 219 -12.68 5.94 -9.46
C ILE A 219 -12.89 4.55 -8.88
N PHE A 220 -12.16 4.24 -7.84
CA PHE A 220 -12.39 3.07 -6.99
C PHE A 220 -13.09 3.51 -5.72
N ILE A 221 -14.10 2.77 -5.28
CA ILE A 221 -14.78 3.05 -4.01
C ILE A 221 -14.60 1.86 -3.09
N LEU A 222 -13.91 2.11 -1.98
CA LEU A 222 -13.68 1.14 -0.93
C LEU A 222 -14.79 1.26 0.10
N CYS A 223 -15.67 0.26 0.17
CA CYS A 223 -16.71 0.16 1.20
C CYS A 223 -16.20 -0.66 2.39
N TYR A 224 -16.32 -0.12 3.60
CA TYR A 224 -15.89 -0.76 4.84
C TYR A 224 -17.06 -1.45 5.56
N PRO A 225 -16.80 -2.47 6.40
CA PRO A 225 -17.85 -3.15 7.17
C PRO A 225 -18.68 -2.25 8.10
N SER A 226 -18.12 -1.10 8.50
CA SER A 226 -18.79 -0.04 9.25
C SER A 226 -19.86 0.71 8.46
N GLY A 227 -20.00 0.43 7.16
CA GLY A 227 -20.84 1.20 6.23
C GLY A 227 -20.21 2.50 5.76
N SER A 228 -19.03 2.88 6.26
CA SER A 228 -18.27 4.00 5.69
C SER A 228 -17.66 3.62 4.35
N TYR A 229 -17.32 4.61 3.52
CA TYR A 229 -16.61 4.38 2.26
C TYR A 229 -15.61 5.48 1.97
N ASN A 230 -14.59 5.15 1.17
CA ASN A 230 -13.59 6.09 0.66
C ASN A 230 -13.50 5.98 -0.86
N SER A 231 -13.47 7.11 -1.55
CA SER A 231 -13.22 7.21 -2.99
C SER A 231 -11.73 7.41 -3.26
N LEU A 232 -11.16 6.57 -4.13
CA LEU A 232 -9.78 6.64 -4.58
C LEU A 232 -9.75 6.91 -6.08
N GLY A 233 -8.99 7.93 -6.48
CA GLY A 233 -8.75 8.22 -7.88
C GLY A 233 -7.58 7.41 -8.40
N MET A 234 -7.74 6.76 -9.54
CA MET A 234 -6.60 6.14 -10.20
C MET A 234 -5.96 7.14 -11.16
N ARG A 235 -4.72 7.52 -10.88
CA ARG A 235 -3.88 8.18 -11.87
C ARG A 235 -3.00 7.14 -12.54
N THR A 236 -3.16 6.99 -13.84
CA THR A 236 -2.15 6.36 -14.67
C THR A 236 -1.19 7.46 -15.11
N GLU A 237 0.07 7.41 -14.71
CA GLU A 237 1.09 8.20 -15.40
C GLU A 237 1.12 7.73 -16.86
N THR A 238 0.52 8.50 -17.77
CA THR A 238 0.66 8.24 -19.20
C THR A 238 2.08 8.55 -19.61
N LEU A 239 2.83 7.52 -20.01
CA LEU A 239 4.03 7.66 -20.84
C LEU A 239 3.66 8.52 -22.07
N GLY A 240 4.11 9.78 -22.08
CA GLY A 240 4.21 10.58 -23.29
C GLY A 240 2.90 11.01 -23.95
N GLY A 241 1.92 11.50 -23.20
CA GLY A 241 0.75 12.14 -23.78
C GLY A 241 -0.06 12.84 -22.71
N GLN A 242 -0.34 14.14 -22.93
CA GLN A 242 -1.08 15.04 -22.04
C GLN A 242 -2.07 14.26 -21.17
N SER A 243 -1.75 14.16 -19.87
CA SER A 243 -2.72 13.72 -18.89
C SER A 243 -3.92 14.64 -19.03
N ALA A 244 -5.06 14.12 -19.47
CA ALA A 244 -6.32 14.79 -19.18
C ALA A 244 -6.38 14.83 -17.65
N SER A 245 -6.03 15.98 -17.07
CA SER A 245 -6.29 16.34 -15.68
C SER A 245 -7.81 16.53 -15.51
N GLY A 246 -8.55 15.46 -15.81
CA GLY A 246 -9.96 15.33 -15.52
C GLY A 246 -10.08 15.07 -14.03
N PHE A 247 -10.04 16.15 -13.24
CA PHE A 247 -10.45 16.12 -11.84
C PHE A 247 -11.86 15.50 -11.76
N CYS A 248 -12.01 14.48 -10.91
CA CYS A 248 -13.27 13.75 -10.75
C CYS A 248 -13.55 13.45 -9.28
N TRP A 249 -14.85 13.37 -8.97
CA TRP A 249 -15.48 13.40 -7.65
C TRP A 249 -16.06 12.06 -7.25
#